data_AF-A0A419GN21-F1
#
_entry.id   AF-A0A419GN21-F1
#
_cell.length_a   1.000
_cell.length_b   1.000
_cell.length_c   1.000
_cell.angle_alpha   90.00
_cell.angle_beta   90.00
_cell.angle_gamma   90.00
#
_symmetry.space_group_name_H-M   'P 1'
#
loop_
_entity.id
_entity.type
_entity.pdbx_description
1 polymer ?
#
loop_
_entity_poly.entity_id
_entity_poly.type
_entity_poly.pdbx_seq_one_letter_code
_entity_poly.pdbx_strand_id
1 'polypeptide(L)'
;MPRGGNKNRRKISINKAGVPEGGIILASEVIEVTDANFQAEVLDSDIPVIVDFWAAWCGPCRMVGPIVEEIARDQEGKVKVAKLNVDDNREVATKYGIMSIPTILKFENGAVSRQVVGAMPKSALVQELGLA
;
A
#
# COMPACT_ATOMS: atom_id res chain seq x y z
N MET A 1 -12.28 -46.59 26.80
CA MET A 1 -11.04 -45.86 26.47
C MET A 1 -10.92 -45.81 24.95
N PRO A 2 -11.19 -44.64 24.32
CA PRO A 2 -10.32 -44.22 23.22
C PRO A 2 -10.10 -42.70 23.24
N ARG A 3 -8.85 -42.24 23.05
CA ARG A 3 -8.59 -40.87 22.57
C ARG A 3 -7.81 -40.99 21.27
N GLY A 4 -8.55 -40.99 20.16
CA GLY A 4 -8.00 -40.82 18.83
C GLY A 4 -7.38 -39.43 18.71
N GLY A 5 -6.13 -39.39 18.25
CA GLY A 5 -5.39 -38.16 18.03
C GLY A 5 -5.88 -37.41 16.81
N ASN A 6 -6.06 -36.10 16.95
CA ASN A 6 -6.13 -35.19 15.81
C ASN A 6 -4.74 -34.56 15.60
N LYS A 7 -4.00 -35.12 14.64
CA LYS A 7 -2.75 -34.57 14.14
C LYS A 7 -3.07 -33.53 13.07
N ASN A 8 -3.29 -32.28 13.47
CA ASN A 8 -3.27 -31.16 12.53
C ASN A 8 -2.66 -29.91 13.17
N ARG A 9 -1.39 -29.99 13.58
CA ARG A 9 -0.55 -28.78 13.74
C ARG A 9 0.12 -28.50 12.40
N ARG A 10 -0.50 -27.66 11.58
CA ARG A 10 0.21 -26.96 10.51
C ARG A 10 1.25 -26.06 11.18
N LYS A 11 2.50 -26.52 11.16
CA LYS A 11 3.66 -25.71 11.51
C LYS A 11 3.80 -24.64 10.42
N ILE A 12 3.40 -23.41 10.74
CA ILE A 12 3.73 -22.24 9.92
C ILE A 12 5.18 -21.91 10.27
N SER A 13 6.11 -22.32 9.41
CA SER A 13 7.49 -21.85 9.46
C SER A 13 7.54 -20.47 8.80
N ILE A 14 7.54 -19.42 9.63
CA ILE A 14 7.85 -18.05 9.20
C ILE A 14 9.37 -17.92 9.06
N ASN A 15 9.86 -17.77 7.82
CA ASN A 15 11.25 -17.38 7.58
C ASN A 15 11.36 -15.85 7.50
N LYS A 16 12.47 -15.35 8.03
CA LYS A 16 12.73 -13.97 8.43
C LYS A 16 13.22 -13.12 7.26
N ALA A 17 12.34 -12.80 6.31
CA ALA A 17 12.43 -11.71 5.31
C ALA A 17 11.18 -11.85 4.41
N GLY A 18 10.13 -11.11 4.73
CA GLY A 18 8.79 -11.33 4.17
C GLY A 18 8.57 -10.64 2.82
N VAL A 19 9.07 -11.22 1.73
CA VAL A 19 8.57 -10.94 0.38
C VAL A 19 8.37 -12.27 -0.35
N PRO A 20 7.14 -12.69 -0.66
CA PRO A 20 6.91 -13.82 -1.54
C PRO A 20 7.00 -13.39 -3.02
N GLU A 21 7.89 -14.02 -3.77
CA GLU A 21 7.87 -13.99 -5.24
C GLU A 21 6.65 -14.79 -5.74
N GLY A 22 5.80 -14.17 -6.56
CA GLY A 22 4.73 -14.84 -7.30
C GLY A 22 3.32 -14.37 -6.93
N GLY A 23 2.73 -13.57 -7.81
CA GLY A 23 1.45 -12.92 -7.61
C GLY A 23 0.25 -13.87 -7.43
N ILE A 24 -0.65 -13.45 -6.54
CA ILE A 24 -2.06 -13.81 -6.49
C ILE A 24 -2.81 -12.54 -6.09
N ILE A 25 -3.66 -12.02 -6.96
CA ILE A 25 -4.55 -10.90 -6.66
C ILE A 25 -5.64 -11.41 -5.70
N LEU A 26 -5.63 -10.94 -4.46
CA LEU A 26 -6.75 -11.04 -3.52
C LEU A 26 -7.06 -9.66 -2.94
N ALA A 27 -8.34 -9.31 -2.98
CA ALA A 27 -8.86 -7.95 -3.05
C ALA A 27 -8.86 -7.15 -1.73
N SER A 28 -7.99 -7.46 -0.76
CA SER A 28 -7.89 -6.71 0.49
C SER A 28 -6.45 -6.32 0.87
N GLU A 29 -5.49 -6.49 -0.05
CA GLU A 29 -4.09 -6.25 0.23
C GLU A 29 -3.63 -4.88 -0.27
N VAL A 30 -3.09 -4.08 0.66
CA VAL A 30 -2.23 -2.96 0.30
C VAL A 30 -1.00 -3.55 -0.40
N ILE A 31 -0.80 -3.18 -1.65
CA ILE A 31 0.30 -3.72 -2.45
C ILE A 31 1.59 -2.93 -2.19
N GLU A 32 2.72 -3.63 -2.08
CA GLU A 32 4.02 -2.97 -2.09
C GLU A 32 4.45 -2.75 -3.54
N VAL A 33 4.71 -1.48 -3.86
CA VAL A 33 5.22 -1.08 -5.16
C VAL A 33 6.67 -0.63 -5.04
N THR A 34 7.43 -0.98 -6.07
CA THR A 34 8.85 -0.71 -6.21
C THR A 34 9.12 0.01 -7.53
N ASP A 35 10.34 0.53 -7.69
CA ASP A 35 10.76 1.14 -8.96
C ASP A 35 10.52 0.19 -10.17
N ALA A 36 10.67 -1.13 -9.98
CA ALA A 36 10.52 -2.12 -11.04
C ALA A 36 9.07 -2.44 -11.44
N ASN A 37 8.11 -2.36 -10.51
CA ASN A 37 6.72 -2.73 -10.77
C ASN A 37 5.76 -1.53 -10.83
N PHE A 38 6.24 -0.31 -10.55
CA PHE A 38 5.40 0.88 -10.48
C PHE A 38 4.60 1.14 -11.77
N GLN A 39 5.22 0.92 -12.93
CA GLN A 39 4.54 1.07 -14.22
C GLN A 39 3.31 0.16 -14.30
N ALA A 40 3.51 -1.15 -14.10
CA ALA A 40 2.44 -2.14 -14.23
C ALA A 40 1.36 -1.99 -13.14
N GLU A 41 1.77 -1.71 -11.89
CA GLU A 41 0.83 -1.71 -10.77
C GLU A 41 0.07 -0.40 -10.59
N VAL A 42 0.70 0.73 -10.94
CA VAL A 42 0.15 2.07 -10.71
C VAL A 42 -0.26 2.75 -12.01
N LEU A 43 0.63 2.78 -13.01
CA LEU A 43 0.41 3.59 -14.20
C LEU A 43 -0.49 2.91 -15.23
N ASP A 44 -0.37 1.59 -15.35
CA ASP A 44 -1.17 0.77 -16.26
C ASP A 44 -2.44 0.23 -15.59
N SER A 45 -2.78 0.70 -14.39
CA SER A 45 -3.97 0.25 -13.65
C SER A 45 -5.26 0.77 -14.29
N ASP A 46 -6.22 -0.14 -14.52
CA ASP A 46 -7.55 0.17 -15.03
C ASP A 46 -8.45 0.90 -13.99
N ILE A 47 -8.10 0.80 -12.71
CA ILE A 47 -8.79 1.48 -11.61
C ILE A 47 -7.88 2.54 -10.98
N PRO A 48 -8.44 3.59 -10.33
CA PRO A 48 -7.65 4.57 -9.61
C PRO A 48 -6.73 3.90 -8.58
N VAL A 49 -5.52 4.41 -8.43
CA VAL A 49 -4.52 3.88 -7.51
C VAL A 49 -4.08 4.99 -6.55
N ILE A 50 -4.09 4.73 -5.24
CA ILE A 50 -3.41 5.60 -4.28
C ILE A 50 -2.09 4.98 -3.86
N VAL A 51 -1.02 5.78 -3.81
CA VAL A 51 0.31 5.35 -3.40
C VAL A 51 0.72 6.16 -2.18
N ASP A 52 0.94 5.48 -1.04
CA ASP A 52 1.53 6.04 0.17
C ASP A 52 3.05 5.92 0.14
N PHE A 53 3.71 7.08 0.03
CA PHE A 53 5.15 7.23 0.07
C PHE A 53 5.60 7.36 1.52
N TRP A 54 6.31 6.35 2.02
CA TRP A 54 6.66 6.20 3.42
C TRP A 54 8.13 5.79 3.61
N ALA A 55 8.58 5.78 4.86
CA ALA A 55 9.85 5.19 5.27
C ALA A 55 9.78 4.70 6.73
N ALA A 56 10.63 3.74 7.11
CA ALA A 56 10.60 3.15 8.46
C ALA A 56 10.96 4.14 9.58
N TRP A 57 11.79 5.13 9.28
CA TRP A 57 12.22 6.18 10.22
C TRP A 57 11.19 7.31 10.36
N CYS A 58 10.13 7.31 9.54
CA CYS A 58 9.11 8.34 9.55
C CYS A 58 8.08 8.10 10.66
N GLY A 59 8.21 8.84 11.76
CA GLY A 59 7.28 8.81 12.89
C GLY A 59 5.81 9.00 12.47
N PRO A 60 5.45 10.06 11.71
CA PRO A 60 4.08 10.28 11.24
C PRO A 60 3.55 9.21 10.31
N CYS A 61 4.39 8.58 9.49
CA CYS A 61 3.99 7.52 8.56
C CYS A 61 3.41 6.30 9.29
N ARG A 62 3.89 6.00 10.50
CA ARG A 62 3.34 4.90 11.34
C ARG A 62 1.88 5.13 11.75
N MET A 63 1.41 6.38 11.78
CA MET A 63 0.00 6.69 12.05
C MET A 63 -0.84 6.60 10.77
N VAL A 64 -0.28 6.97 9.63
CA VAL A 64 -0.97 6.97 8.33
C VAL A 64 -1.11 5.55 7.76
N GLY A 65 -0.13 4.67 7.96
CA GLY A 65 -0.15 3.29 7.46
C GLY A 65 -1.46 2.54 7.78
N PRO A 66 -1.88 2.45 9.06
CA PRO A 66 -3.15 1.81 9.42
C PRO A 66 -4.39 2.47 8.80
N ILE A 67 -4.36 3.78 8.58
CA ILE A 67 -5.46 4.52 7.94
C ILE A 67 -5.55 4.15 6.46
N VAL A 68 -4.41 4.08 5.77
CA VAL A 68 -4.32 3.66 4.36
C VAL A 68 -4.79 2.21 4.19
N GLU A 69 -4.42 1.32 5.11
CA GLU A 69 -4.93 -0.06 5.15
C GLU A 69 -6.45 -0.12 5.38
N GLU A 70 -7.00 0.77 6.19
CA GLU A 70 -8.45 0.88 6.38
C GLU A 70 -9.17 1.38 5.12
N ILE A 71 -8.60 2.39 4.45
CA ILE A 71 -9.11 2.87 3.15
C ILE A 71 -9.07 1.75 2.11
N ALA A 72 -8.03 0.92 2.10
CA ALA A 72 -7.93 -0.22 1.18
C ALA A 72 -9.08 -1.22 1.35
N ARG A 73 -9.49 -1.48 2.59
CA ARG A 73 -10.64 -2.35 2.89
C ARG A 73 -11.96 -1.69 2.48
N ASP A 74 -12.14 -0.41 2.79
CA ASP A 74 -13.40 0.29 2.51
C ASP A 74 -13.64 0.55 1.01
N GLN A 75 -12.55 0.68 0.24
CA GLN A 75 -12.57 0.97 -1.18
C GLN A 75 -12.22 -0.26 -2.04
N GLU A 76 -12.34 -1.46 -1.46
CA GLU A 76 -12.13 -2.73 -2.16
C GLU A 76 -12.91 -2.76 -3.48
N GLY A 77 -12.18 -3.05 -4.58
CA GLY A 77 -12.72 -3.07 -5.94
C GLY A 77 -12.97 -1.70 -6.59
N LYS A 78 -12.87 -0.59 -5.85
CA LYS A 78 -13.02 0.77 -6.39
C LYS A 78 -11.70 1.49 -6.59
N VAL A 79 -10.77 1.33 -5.63
CA VAL A 79 -9.45 1.95 -5.65
C VAL A 79 -8.42 0.92 -5.22
N LYS A 80 -7.32 0.85 -5.97
CA LYS A 80 -6.14 0.08 -5.60
C LYS A 80 -5.31 0.90 -4.61
N VAL A 81 -4.85 0.28 -3.52
CA VAL A 81 -4.01 0.94 -2.52
C VAL A 81 -2.63 0.35 -2.53
N ALA A 82 -1.62 1.19 -2.67
CA ALA A 82 -0.23 0.82 -2.77
C ALA A 82 0.64 1.59 -1.78
N LYS A 83 1.79 1.01 -1.41
CA LYS A 83 2.81 1.63 -0.56
C LYS A 83 4.16 1.55 -1.23
N LEU A 84 4.93 2.63 -1.14
CA LEU A 84 6.28 2.73 -1.68
C LEU A 84 7.23 3.24 -0.60
N ASN A 85 8.25 2.45 -0.26
CA ASN A 85 9.32 2.90 0.60
C ASN A 85 10.28 3.80 -0.19
N VAL A 86 10.40 5.07 0.18
CA VAL A 86 11.24 6.04 -0.54
C VAL A 86 12.74 5.79 -0.41
N ASP A 87 13.18 5.05 0.62
CA ASP A 87 14.60 4.70 0.81
C ASP A 87 15.04 3.67 -0.24
N ASP A 88 14.19 2.68 -0.50
CA ASP A 88 14.48 1.57 -1.41
C ASP A 88 14.12 1.90 -2.87
N ASN A 89 13.23 2.87 -3.09
CA ASN A 89 12.62 3.18 -4.39
C ASN A 89 12.81 4.67 -4.75
N ARG A 90 14.08 5.06 -4.85
CA ARG A 90 14.48 6.46 -5.01
C ARG A 90 14.14 7.02 -6.39
N GLU A 91 14.06 6.17 -7.42
CA GLU A 91 13.78 6.62 -8.78
C GLU A 91 12.37 7.18 -8.87
N VAL A 92 11.37 6.39 -8.45
CA VAL A 92 9.98 6.82 -8.44
C VAL A 92 9.78 8.00 -7.48
N ALA A 93 10.36 7.94 -6.28
CA ALA A 93 10.26 9.05 -5.32
C ALA A 93 10.80 10.37 -5.90
N THR A 94 11.93 10.33 -6.61
CA THR A 94 12.50 11.51 -7.28
C THR A 94 11.64 11.96 -8.45
N LYS A 95 11.16 11.03 -9.28
CA LYS A 95 10.32 11.30 -10.45
C LYS A 95 9.06 12.09 -10.10
N TYR A 96 8.44 11.78 -8.97
CA TYR A 96 7.24 12.47 -8.49
C TYR A 96 7.53 13.58 -7.47
N GLY A 97 8.80 13.96 -7.27
CA GLY A 97 9.18 15.08 -6.42
C GLY A 97 8.82 14.88 -4.95
N ILE A 98 8.93 13.66 -4.43
CA ILE A 98 8.62 13.34 -3.03
C ILE A 98 9.72 13.88 -2.12
N MET A 99 9.55 15.12 -1.66
CA MET A 99 10.49 15.82 -0.78
C MET A 99 10.18 15.66 0.71
N SER A 100 8.97 15.20 1.04
CA SER A 100 8.52 15.01 2.42
C SER A 100 7.61 13.79 2.51
N ILE A 101 7.66 13.10 3.63
CA ILE A 101 6.84 11.93 3.91
C ILE A 101 6.10 12.09 5.25
N PRO A 102 4.89 11.54 5.39
CA PRO A 102 4.14 10.79 4.38
C PRO A 102 3.63 11.71 3.26
N THR A 103 3.67 11.24 2.02
CA THR A 103 2.98 11.85 0.89
C THR A 103 2.13 10.77 0.24
N ILE A 104 0.88 11.07 -0.08
CA ILE A 104 -0.01 10.15 -0.77
C ILE A 104 -0.40 10.77 -2.10
N LEU A 105 -0.16 10.05 -3.19
CA LEU A 105 -0.58 10.44 -4.53
C LEU A 105 -1.71 9.55 -4.99
N LYS A 106 -2.71 10.13 -5.63
CA LYS A 106 -3.74 9.40 -6.38
C LYS A 106 -3.42 9.46 -7.87
N PHE A 107 -3.46 8.31 -8.51
CA PHE A 107 -3.26 8.11 -9.93
C PHE A 107 -4.58 7.68 -10.57
N GLU A 108 -4.91 8.30 -11.69
CA GLU A 108 -6.04 7.96 -12.55
C GLU A 108 -5.55 8.01 -14.00
N ASN A 109 -5.76 6.92 -14.76
CA ASN A 109 -5.29 6.80 -16.14
C ASN A 109 -3.78 7.09 -16.31
N GLY A 110 -2.95 6.61 -15.37
CA GLY A 110 -1.50 6.81 -15.39
C GLY A 110 -1.02 8.22 -15.06
N ALA A 111 -1.89 9.13 -14.64
CA ALA A 111 -1.54 10.50 -14.27
C ALA A 111 -1.91 10.80 -12.81
N VAL A 112 -1.12 11.65 -12.15
CA VAL A 112 -1.44 12.13 -10.80
C VAL A 112 -2.68 13.03 -10.85
N SER A 113 -3.75 12.64 -10.16
CA SER A 113 -4.99 13.42 -10.09
C SER A 113 -5.18 14.13 -8.75
N ARG A 114 -4.60 13.60 -7.66
CA ARG A 114 -4.61 14.24 -6.33
C ARG A 114 -3.27 14.01 -5.63
N GLN A 115 -2.90 14.93 -4.75
CA GLN A 115 -1.72 14.85 -3.91
C GLN A 115 -2.06 15.33 -2.50
N VAL A 116 -1.65 14.54 -1.51
CA VAL A 116 -1.77 14.87 -0.09
C VAL A 116 -0.39 14.78 0.54
N VAL A 117 0.02 15.80 1.29
CA VAL A 117 1.30 15.82 2.00
C VAL A 117 1.04 15.93 3.49
N GLY A 118 1.68 15.06 4.27
CA GLY A 118 1.59 15.01 5.71
C GLY A 118 0.52 14.05 6.24
N ALA A 119 0.52 13.88 7.56
CA ALA A 119 -0.41 13.02 8.26
C ALA A 119 -1.71 13.77 8.60
N MET A 120 -2.86 13.15 8.32
CA MET A 120 -4.17 13.67 8.68
C MET A 120 -5.16 12.53 8.98
N PRO A 121 -6.31 12.79 9.63
CA PRO A 121 -7.32 11.78 9.91
C PRO A 121 -7.91 11.15 8.63
N LYS A 122 -8.44 9.93 8.76
CA LYS A 122 -9.06 9.17 7.64
C LYS A 122 -10.08 9.97 6.84
N SER A 123 -11.00 10.67 7.51
CA SER A 123 -12.04 11.46 6.82
C SER A 123 -11.47 12.55 5.93
N ALA A 124 -10.44 13.26 6.43
CA ALA A 124 -9.74 14.27 5.65
C ALA A 124 -8.99 13.64 4.46
N LEU A 125 -8.29 12.51 4.67
CA LEU A 125 -7.63 11.77 3.59
C LEU A 125 -8.61 11.35 2.49
N VAL A 126 -9.74 10.75 2.87
CA VAL A 126 -10.78 10.33 1.93
C VAL A 126 -11.33 11.52 1.15
N GLN A 127 -11.55 12.66 1.80
CA GLN A 127 -12.03 13.88 1.15
C GLN A 127 -11.00 14.46 0.17
N GLU A 128 -9.74 14.64 0.59
CA GLU A 128 -8.67 15.21 -0.23
C GLU A 128 -8.32 14.32 -1.44
N LEU A 129 -8.39 13.00 -1.26
CA LEU A 129 -8.18 12.03 -2.33
C LEU A 129 -9.43 11.86 -3.22
N GLY A 130 -10.56 12.50 -2.88
CA GLY A 130 -11.80 12.38 -3.64
C GLY A 130 -12.33 10.95 -3.68
N LEU A 131 -12.35 10.29 -2.52
CA LEU A 131 -12.83 8.92 -2.31
C LEU A 131 -14.19 8.87 -1.59
N ALA A 132 -14.75 10.04 -1.29
CA ALA A 132 -16.05 10.23 -0.63
C ALA A 132 -17.23 10.03 -1.59
#